data_AF-A0A2M9M9U5-F1
#
_entry.id   AF-A0A2M9M9U5-F1
#
_cell.length_a   1.000
_cell.length_b   1.000
_cell.length_c   1.000
_cell.angle_alpha   90.00
_cell.angle_beta   90.00
_cell.angle_gamma   90.00
#
_symmetry.space_group_name_H-M   'P 1'
#
loop_
_entity.id
_entity.type
_entity.pdbx_description
1 polymer ?
#
loop_
_entity_poly.entity_id
_entity_poly.type
_entity_poly.pdbx_seq_one_letter_code
_entity_poly.pdbx_strand_id
1 'polypeptide(L)'
;MKAMRQLTAVCVAGAALVAGTVCAAAQTAPAPAAPGRGPVPTAHRVVLADQDTGRALTARPGDEIEVRLTGVRDRGTTFAWSQPVSGAPAVLRRSAAGTTPTGSATGRFTAAGRGTAALTARRTCHAAPGARCPHVVVVWKVTVTVR
;
A
#
# COMPACT_ATOMS: atom_id res chain seq x y z
N MET A 1 -25.48 -6.73 -16.88
CA MET A 1 -26.62 -6.11 -16.17
C MET A 1 -26.87 -6.89 -14.89
N LYS A 2 -26.45 -6.38 -13.72
CA LYS A 2 -26.72 -7.01 -12.42
C LYS A 2 -27.22 -5.92 -11.47
N ALA A 3 -28.42 -6.16 -10.96
CA ALA A 3 -29.31 -5.20 -10.33
C ALA A 3 -28.82 -4.75 -8.96
N MET A 4 -28.89 -3.44 -8.73
CA MET A 4 -28.66 -2.76 -7.46
C MET A 4 -29.93 -2.89 -6.61
N ARG A 5 -29.86 -3.59 -5.47
CA ARG A 5 -30.97 -3.67 -4.50
C ARG A 5 -30.81 -2.62 -3.42
N GLN A 6 -31.85 -1.79 -3.30
CA GLN A 6 -32.07 -0.74 -2.31
C GLN A 6 -32.34 -1.31 -0.92
N LEU A 7 -32.12 -0.48 0.11
CA LEU A 7 -32.79 -0.59 1.41
C LEU A 7 -32.99 0.82 1.99
N THR A 8 -34.17 1.38 1.72
CA THR A 8 -34.77 2.50 2.42
C THR A 8 -35.45 1.96 3.67
N ALA A 9 -35.15 2.51 4.84
CA ALA A 9 -35.89 2.25 6.07
C ALA A 9 -36.53 3.57 6.53
N VAL A 10 -37.84 3.66 6.30
CA VAL A 10 -38.73 4.70 6.84
C VAL A 10 -39.38 4.10 8.08
N CYS A 11 -39.24 4.78 9.24
CA CYS A 11 -40.04 4.48 10.43
C CYS A 11 -40.97 5.65 10.72
N VAL A 12 -42.27 5.37 10.67
CA VAL A 12 -43.39 6.25 11.04
C VAL A 12 -43.97 5.74 12.36
N ALA A 13 -44.27 6.67 13.28
CA ALA A 13 -45.31 6.66 14.33
C ALA A 13 -44.82 7.54 15.50
N GLY A 14 -45.59 8.39 16.16
CA GLY A 14 -47.02 8.67 16.15
C GLY A 14 -47.29 9.89 17.07
N ALA A 15 -48.47 10.48 16.93
CA ALA A 15 -48.90 11.66 17.66
C ALA A 15 -49.44 11.31 19.07
N ALA A 16 -49.19 12.19 20.05
CA ALA A 16 -50.03 12.33 21.24
C ALA A 16 -49.89 13.76 21.82
N LEU A 17 -51.04 14.44 21.95
CA LEU A 17 -51.26 15.74 22.60
C LEU A 17 -51.44 15.52 24.11
N VAL A 18 -50.66 16.22 24.95
CA VAL A 18 -51.00 16.50 26.36
C VAL A 18 -50.47 17.89 26.73
N ALA A 19 -51.38 18.75 27.20
CA ALA A 19 -51.09 20.06 27.77
C ALA A 19 -50.63 19.91 29.23
N GLY A 20 -49.56 20.64 29.61
CA GLY A 20 -49.07 20.70 30.99
C GLY A 20 -47.91 21.69 31.12
N THR A 21 -48.19 22.87 31.66
CA THR A 21 -47.22 23.94 31.92
C THR A 21 -46.44 23.66 33.19
N VAL A 22 -45.12 23.41 33.09
CA VAL A 22 -44.16 23.58 34.19
C VAL A 22 -42.84 24.07 33.61
N CYS A 23 -42.40 25.28 33.99
CA CYS A 23 -41.08 25.79 33.69
C CYS A 23 -40.03 24.96 34.44
N ALA A 24 -39.30 24.10 33.73
CA ALA A 24 -38.09 23.47 34.22
C ALA A 24 -36.94 23.85 33.28
N ALA A 25 -36.00 24.65 33.80
CA ALA A 25 -34.76 24.98 33.11
C ALA A 25 -33.95 23.68 32.91
N ALA A 26 -34.02 23.11 31.71
CA ALA A 26 -33.18 22.00 31.33
C ALA A 26 -31.73 22.50 31.21
N GLN A 27 -30.94 22.23 32.24
CA GLN A 27 -29.49 22.36 32.17
C GLN A 27 -28.98 21.36 31.13
N THR A 28 -28.54 21.87 29.98
CA THR A 28 -27.81 21.12 28.98
C THR A 28 -26.50 20.62 29.59
N ALA A 29 -26.47 19.35 29.99
CA ALA A 29 -25.23 18.69 30.35
C ALA A 29 -24.29 18.72 29.13
N PRO A 30 -23.05 19.23 29.26
CA PRO A 30 -22.10 19.22 28.17
C PRO A 30 -21.77 17.77 27.82
N ALA A 31 -21.91 17.42 26.53
CA ALA A 31 -21.48 16.13 26.02
C ALA A 31 -19.99 15.93 26.30
N PRO A 32 -19.55 14.73 26.74
CA PRO A 32 -18.13 14.46 26.91
C PRO A 32 -17.43 14.65 25.57
N ALA A 33 -16.47 15.57 25.54
CA ALA A 33 -15.59 15.77 24.41
C ALA A 33 -14.93 14.43 24.06
N ALA A 34 -15.15 13.95 22.84
CA ALA A 34 -14.46 12.77 22.33
C ALA A 34 -12.95 12.98 22.50
N PRO A 35 -12.18 11.99 22.98
CA PRO A 35 -10.74 12.13 23.11
C PRO A 35 -10.18 12.54 21.74
N GLY A 36 -9.54 13.71 21.71
CA GLY A 36 -8.95 14.26 20.51
C GLY A 36 -8.04 13.22 19.89
N ARG A 37 -8.28 12.88 18.63
CA ARG A 37 -7.32 12.10 17.84
C ARG A 37 -6.01 12.86 17.90
N GLY A 38 -5.05 12.32 18.66
CA GLY A 38 -3.68 12.81 18.63
C GLY A 38 -3.16 12.82 17.18
N PRO A 39 -2.13 13.63 16.88
CA PRO A 39 -1.55 13.69 15.55
C PRO A 39 -1.24 12.26 15.06
N VAL A 40 -1.81 11.86 13.93
CA VAL A 40 -1.46 10.60 13.28
C VAL A 40 0.00 10.71 12.85
N PRO A 41 0.91 9.85 13.34
CA PRO A 41 2.30 9.87 12.90
C PRO A 41 2.34 9.70 11.39
N THR A 42 2.96 10.64 10.68
CA THR A 42 3.19 10.52 9.24
C THR A 42 4.20 9.40 9.01
N ALA A 43 3.76 8.32 8.36
CA ALA A 43 4.63 7.22 7.98
C ALA A 43 5.81 7.74 7.15
N HIS A 44 7.03 7.39 7.55
CA HIS A 44 8.21 7.75 6.77
C HIS A 44 8.25 6.90 5.50
N ARG A 45 8.58 7.51 4.36
CA ARG A 45 8.63 6.83 3.06
C ARG A 45 10.05 6.74 2.54
N VAL A 46 10.49 5.52 2.22
CA VAL A 46 11.77 5.24 1.55
C VAL A 46 11.49 4.80 0.12
N VAL A 47 12.21 5.36 -0.85
CA VAL A 47 12.15 4.94 -2.26
C VAL A 47 13.43 4.20 -2.60
N LEU A 48 13.29 3.01 -3.17
CA LEU A 48 14.36 2.14 -3.64
C LEU A 48 14.29 2.00 -5.16
N ALA A 49 15.43 2.07 -5.83
CA ALA A 49 15.53 1.94 -7.28
C ALA A 49 16.61 0.93 -7.71
N ASP A 50 16.84 0.81 -9.01
CA ASP A 50 17.71 -0.21 -9.62
C ASP A 50 19.11 -0.27 -8.97
N GLN A 51 19.71 0.90 -8.70
CA GLN A 51 21.03 1.05 -8.09
C GLN A 51 21.11 0.63 -6.62
N ASP A 52 19.98 0.45 -5.93
CA ASP A 52 19.96 0.05 -4.51
C ASP A 52 20.19 -1.46 -4.30
N THR A 53 20.47 -2.23 -5.34
CA THR A 53 20.83 -3.65 -5.19
C THR A 53 21.96 -3.83 -4.19
N GLY A 54 21.78 -4.77 -3.25
CA GLY A 54 22.74 -5.07 -2.20
C GLY A 54 22.61 -4.17 -0.97
N ARG A 55 21.79 -3.10 -1.02
CA ARG A 55 21.59 -2.20 0.12
C ARG A 55 20.91 -2.90 1.28
N ALA A 56 21.31 -2.52 2.49
CA ALA A 56 20.62 -2.84 3.73
C ALA A 56 20.09 -1.55 4.35
N LEU A 57 18.84 -1.56 4.86
CA LEU A 57 18.26 -0.41 5.53
C LEU A 57 17.45 -0.82 6.77
N THR A 58 17.29 0.15 7.66
CA THR A 58 16.43 0.02 8.83
C THR A 58 15.13 0.80 8.61
N ALA A 59 13.99 0.20 8.97
CA ALA A 59 12.69 0.85 9.01
C ALA A 59 12.02 0.67 10.39
N ARG A 60 11.01 1.48 10.67
CA ARG A 60 10.13 1.35 11.84
C ARG A 60 8.79 0.74 11.43
N PRO A 61 8.08 0.06 12.33
CA PRO A 61 6.69 -0.34 12.07
C PRO A 61 5.84 0.87 11.64
N GLY A 62 5.10 0.71 10.55
CA GLY A 62 4.31 1.78 9.92
C GLY A 62 4.99 2.48 8.74
N ASP A 63 6.32 2.40 8.60
CA ASP A 63 7.02 3.01 7.47
C ASP A 63 6.60 2.38 6.13
N GLU A 64 6.61 3.21 5.09
CA GLU A 64 6.37 2.78 3.72
C GLU A 64 7.68 2.64 2.95
N ILE A 65 7.81 1.53 2.23
CA ILE A 65 8.91 1.28 1.30
C ILE A 65 8.31 1.16 -0.08
N GLU A 66 8.71 2.06 -0.97
CA GLU A 66 8.38 1.99 -2.39
C GLU A 66 9.58 1.51 -3.18
N VAL A 67 9.34 0.55 -4.06
CA VAL A 67 10.32 0.04 -5.01
C VAL A 67 9.92 0.52 -6.41
N ARG A 68 10.87 1.12 -7.14
CA ARG A 68 10.71 1.61 -8.52
C ARG A 68 11.88 1.10 -9.36
N LEU A 69 11.63 0.07 -10.16
CA LEU A 69 12.64 -0.53 -11.03
C LEU A 69 12.36 -0.18 -12.48
N THR A 70 13.40 0.19 -13.22
CA THR A 70 13.29 0.73 -14.57
C THR A 70 13.63 -0.36 -15.59
N GLY A 71 12.64 -0.69 -16.42
CA GLY A 71 12.87 -1.56 -17.57
C GLY A 71 13.65 -0.83 -18.67
N VAL A 72 14.38 -1.58 -19.49
CA VAL A 72 15.16 -1.03 -20.60
C VAL A 72 14.67 -1.65 -21.89
N ARG A 73 14.47 -0.84 -22.93
CA ARG A 73 14.23 -1.31 -24.29
C ARG A 73 15.42 -0.94 -25.16
N ASP A 74 15.94 -1.92 -25.87
CA ASP A 74 17.05 -1.73 -26.82
C ASP A 74 16.90 -2.69 -28.00
N ARG A 75 17.07 -2.19 -29.24
CA ARG A 75 17.12 -2.98 -30.49
C ARG A 75 16.12 -4.15 -30.56
N GLY A 76 14.82 -3.87 -30.38
CA GLY A 76 13.76 -4.89 -30.47
C GLY A 76 13.70 -5.85 -29.27
N THR A 77 14.41 -5.53 -28.19
CA THR A 77 14.48 -6.31 -26.95
C THR A 77 13.99 -5.47 -25.78
N THR A 78 13.24 -6.09 -24.87
CA THR A 78 12.80 -5.47 -23.61
C THR A 78 13.40 -6.25 -22.43
N PHE A 79 14.21 -5.58 -21.63
CA PHE A 79 14.67 -6.06 -20.33
C PHE A 79 13.65 -5.63 -19.27
N ALA A 80 12.81 -6.57 -18.85
CA ALA A 80 11.69 -6.32 -17.95
C ALA A 80 11.98 -6.85 -16.55
N TRP A 81 11.61 -6.06 -15.55
CA TRP A 81 11.60 -6.46 -14.14
C TRP A 81 10.31 -7.20 -13.79
N SER A 82 10.44 -8.25 -12.97
CA SER A 82 9.31 -8.85 -12.26
C SER A 82 8.81 -7.91 -11.16
N GLN A 83 7.56 -8.11 -10.74
CA GLN A 83 7.04 -7.42 -9.56
C GLN A 83 7.95 -7.69 -8.33
N PRO A 84 8.26 -6.66 -7.53
CA PRO A 84 8.98 -6.86 -6.28
C PRO A 84 8.19 -7.75 -5.30
N VAL A 85 8.90 -8.64 -4.62
CA VAL A 85 8.35 -9.57 -3.62
C VAL A 85 9.12 -9.48 -2.31
N SER A 86 8.40 -9.62 -1.20
CA SER A 86 8.99 -9.76 0.14
C SER A 86 9.18 -11.23 0.48
N GLY A 87 10.36 -11.59 0.97
CA GLY A 87 10.66 -12.91 1.51
C GLY A 87 10.04 -13.17 2.89
N ALA A 88 9.53 -12.13 3.58
CA ALA A 88 8.86 -12.25 4.87
C ALA A 88 7.64 -11.30 4.93
N PRO A 89 6.47 -11.73 4.42
CA PRO A 89 5.26 -10.89 4.38
C PRO A 89 4.75 -10.43 5.75
N ALA A 90 5.07 -11.15 6.83
CA ALA A 90 4.77 -10.75 8.20
C ALA A 90 5.60 -9.54 8.68
N VAL A 91 6.80 -9.33 8.11
CA VAL A 91 7.68 -8.20 8.41
C VAL A 91 7.40 -7.04 7.44
N LEU A 92 7.34 -7.32 6.14
CA LEU A 92 7.01 -6.36 5.09
C LEU A 92 5.77 -6.80 4.32
N ARG A 93 4.64 -6.15 4.56
CA ARG A 93 3.38 -6.46 3.88
C ARG A 93 3.27 -5.65 2.60
N ARG A 94 3.11 -6.33 1.46
CA ARG A 94 2.89 -5.67 0.17
C ARG A 94 1.48 -5.08 0.11
N SER A 95 1.36 -3.80 -0.21
CA SER A 95 0.09 -3.10 -0.40
C SER A 95 -0.26 -2.87 -1.87
N ALA A 96 0.75 -2.75 -2.73
CA ALA A 96 0.57 -2.64 -4.18
C ALA A 96 1.78 -3.19 -4.93
N ALA A 97 1.59 -3.64 -6.16
CA ALA A 97 2.66 -3.91 -7.12
C ALA A 97 2.12 -3.89 -8.55
N GLY A 98 3.03 -3.66 -9.50
CA GLY A 98 2.68 -3.62 -10.92
C GLY A 98 3.89 -3.69 -11.83
N THR A 99 3.63 -3.89 -13.12
CA THR A 99 4.62 -3.82 -14.19
C THR A 99 4.06 -2.99 -15.33
N THR A 100 4.93 -2.35 -16.11
CA THR A 100 4.54 -1.60 -17.30
C THR A 100 4.88 -2.36 -18.58
N PRO A 101 4.25 -2.04 -19.72
CA PRO A 101 4.65 -2.60 -21.02
C PRO A 101 6.12 -2.32 -21.37
N THR A 102 6.70 -1.23 -20.85
CA THR A 102 8.13 -0.89 -21.03
C THR A 102 9.08 -1.75 -20.21
N GLY A 103 8.55 -2.64 -19.36
CA GLY A 103 9.35 -3.55 -18.53
C GLY A 103 9.72 -2.99 -17.16
N SER A 104 9.23 -1.81 -16.79
CA SER A 104 9.42 -1.29 -15.44
C SER A 104 8.53 -2.03 -14.44
N ALA A 105 8.95 -2.05 -13.17
CA ALA A 105 8.19 -2.67 -12.09
C ALA A 105 8.11 -1.74 -10.88
N THR A 106 6.98 -1.78 -10.19
CA THR A 106 6.77 -1.04 -8.95
C THR A 106 6.24 -1.94 -7.84
N GLY A 107 6.51 -1.56 -6.60
CA GLY A 107 5.95 -2.21 -5.42
C GLY A 107 5.86 -1.24 -4.26
N ARG A 108 4.82 -1.35 -3.44
CA ARG A 108 4.70 -0.63 -2.16
C ARG A 108 4.53 -1.65 -1.04
N PHE A 109 5.28 -1.43 0.03
CA PHE A 109 5.34 -2.30 1.20
C PHE A 109 5.20 -1.45 2.44
N THR A 110 4.51 -1.97 3.44
CA THR A 110 4.43 -1.39 4.78
C THR A 110 5.22 -2.28 5.73
N ALA A 111 6.08 -1.66 6.54
CA ALA A 111 6.74 -2.35 7.66
C ALA A 111 5.68 -2.71 8.72
N ALA A 112 5.34 -4.00 8.80
CA ALA A 112 4.21 -4.50 9.59
C ALA A 112 4.66 -5.12 10.92
N GLY A 113 5.71 -5.93 10.90
CA GLY A 113 6.24 -6.63 12.07
C GLY A 113 7.73 -6.44 12.21
N ARG A 114 8.26 -6.60 13.43
CA ARG A 114 9.70 -6.57 13.66
C ARG A 114 10.37 -7.79 13.01
N GLY A 115 11.62 -7.63 12.60
CA GLY A 115 12.41 -8.69 11.98
C GLY A 115 13.09 -8.23 10.69
N THR A 116 13.64 -9.18 9.94
CA THR A 116 14.36 -8.89 8.70
C THR A 116 13.65 -9.53 7.52
N ALA A 117 13.50 -8.77 6.43
CA ALA A 117 12.92 -9.23 5.17
C ALA A 117 13.83 -8.85 4.01
N ALA A 118 13.94 -9.72 3.02
CA ALA A 118 14.51 -9.37 1.73
C ALA A 118 13.39 -8.93 0.78
N LEU A 119 13.59 -7.81 0.09
CA LEU A 119 12.83 -7.44 -1.10
C LEU A 119 13.62 -7.89 -2.33
N THR A 120 12.98 -8.60 -3.26
CA THR A 120 13.64 -9.13 -4.46
C THR A 120 12.82 -8.89 -5.72
N ALA A 121 13.50 -8.75 -6.86
CA ALA A 121 12.93 -8.74 -8.19
C ALA A 121 13.94 -9.31 -9.19
N ARG A 122 13.46 -9.84 -10.31
CA ARG A 122 14.30 -10.42 -11.38
C ARG A 122 14.13 -9.63 -12.66
N ARG A 123 15.21 -9.37 -13.39
CA ARG A 123 15.18 -8.81 -14.74
C ARG A 123 15.41 -9.91 -15.75
N THR A 124 14.48 -10.04 -16.68
CA THR A 124 14.54 -10.99 -17.80
C THR A 124 14.49 -10.25 -19.12
N CYS A 125 15.05 -10.88 -20.15
CA CYS A 125 15.04 -10.37 -21.50
C CYS A 125 13.84 -10.94 -22.28
N HIS A 126 13.14 -10.09 -23.03
CA HIS A 126 12.09 -10.47 -23.97
C HIS A 126 12.40 -9.88 -25.36
N ALA A 127 12.60 -10.74 -26.35
CA ALA A 127 12.93 -10.33 -27.72
C ALA A 127 11.66 -10.34 -28.59
N ALA A 128 11.53 -9.33 -29.44
CA ALA A 128 10.61 -9.37 -30.57
C ALA A 128 11.12 -10.39 -31.63
N PRO A 129 10.27 -10.82 -32.58
CA PRO A 129 10.71 -11.67 -33.68
C PRO A 129 11.93 -11.09 -34.41
N GLY A 130 12.95 -11.93 -34.63
CA GLY A 130 14.20 -11.53 -35.28
C GLY A 130 15.26 -10.93 -34.35
N ALA A 131 14.92 -10.56 -33.11
CA ALA A 131 15.88 -10.17 -32.09
C ALA A 131 16.32 -11.37 -31.24
N ARG A 132 17.47 -11.25 -30.56
CA ARG A 132 18.01 -12.29 -29.67
C ARG A 132 18.11 -11.77 -28.24
N CYS A 133 17.69 -12.60 -27.30
CA CYS A 133 17.89 -12.34 -25.89
C CYS A 133 19.16 -13.02 -25.38
N PRO A 134 20.05 -12.31 -24.68
CA PRO A 134 21.04 -12.98 -23.85
C PRO A 134 20.33 -13.79 -22.76
N HIS A 135 20.89 -14.95 -22.41
CA HIS A 135 20.40 -15.81 -21.32
C HIS A 135 20.77 -15.27 -19.93
N VAL A 136 20.75 -13.94 -19.75
CA VAL A 136 21.11 -13.28 -18.49
C VAL A 136 19.86 -12.99 -17.66
N VAL A 137 19.87 -13.42 -16.40
CA VAL A 137 18.90 -13.03 -15.40
C VAL A 137 19.61 -12.19 -14.35
N VAL A 138 19.21 -10.92 -14.22
CA VAL A 138 19.76 -10.04 -13.18
C VAL A 138 18.82 -10.07 -11.98
N VAL A 139 19.37 -10.18 -10.77
CA VAL A 139 18.58 -10.14 -9.54
C VAL A 139 18.82 -8.82 -8.83
N TRP A 140 17.74 -8.11 -8.54
CA TRP A 140 17.72 -6.99 -7.62
C TRP A 140 17.31 -7.50 -6.24
N LYS A 141 18.06 -7.09 -5.20
CA LYS A 141 17.79 -7.51 -3.82
C LYS A 141 18.16 -6.40 -2.84
N VAL A 142 17.26 -6.12 -1.89
CA VAL A 142 17.50 -5.22 -0.75
C VAL A 142 17.12 -5.95 0.54
N THR A 143 17.88 -5.71 1.61
CA THR A 143 17.57 -6.22 2.94
C THR A 143 16.98 -5.10 3.80
N VAL A 144 15.83 -5.36 4.42
CA VAL A 144 15.16 -4.42 5.31
C VAL A 144 15.05 -5.04 6.69
N THR A 145 15.55 -4.33 7.70
CA THR A 145 15.36 -4.69 9.10
C THR A 145 14.36 -3.72 9.73
N VAL A 146 13.26 -4.26 10.24
CA VAL A 146 12.24 -3.52 10.97
C VAL A 146 12.50 -3.69 12.45
N ARG A 147 12.76 -2.59 13.15
CA ARG A 147 13.04 -2.58 14.60
C ARG A 147 12.21 -1.56 15.35
#